data_AF-A0A815TLG8-F1
#
_entry.id   AF-A0A815TLG8-F1
#
_cell.length_a   1.000
_cell.length_b   1.000
_cell.length_c   1.000
_cell.angle_alpha   90.00
_cell.angle_beta   90.00
_cell.angle_gamma   90.00
#
_symmetry.space_group_name_H-M   'P 1'
#
loop_
_entity.id
_entity.type
_entity.pdbx_description
1 polymer ?
#
loop_
_entity_poly.entity_id
_entity_poly.type
_entity_poly.pdbx_seq_one_letter_code
_entity_poly.pdbx_strand_id
1 'polypeptide(L)'
;MSLQDKPIDDKPSNERREPPRIRINREQIALILLHRQINPSQSIADDNDIRPIEKILRQLTDNLHLFSNNNDCLSYAEKAKDQTIFIIIDSSYASADFLGKLHTMQQINSISIFCQTKDTPLPVLSATDYCKIVNVSDEQDNLTSSVEHITDYIDNQSTIFTVCDQDKQMSTRDVDQESGMFIFFQLVKKVIKKMLPNEDAVRKSKEEMINKCRLDCKDSTKDLENIIRFENEYTADQAIQWYTKDCFIYKLINKALRTEDIEPLYTYRFYINDLSACLVERCKLLREKTAKITVYRGAKIFKAEIDRLEQNKGHLISTKGYFSTSWKRAVAEIFAGVEGNNRSHSDQYQSILFEISVDLEKYPEIVLADIQNISLHKDEEEVLFDLDTVFKLESITYNDTLSYWTCLMSASNEGRIIVRQYLDFKEKELDNSDDNEVAFGNLLFDMGQWSKSRTYFENLALRRTNDPHIQFGIASCCRALGDIKQALFHFQQAYDLSMHIEHESLRLKGQICYNLLRTYQEYGDFSKAAAFGDEALDFYR
;
A
#
# COMPACT_ATOMS: atom_id res chain seq x y z
N MET A 1 -9.93 -65.53 -36.21
CA MET A 1 -11.35 -65.50 -35.80
C MET A 1 -11.42 -64.89 -34.42
N SER A 2 -12.38 -63.98 -34.21
CA SER A 2 -12.76 -63.17 -33.02
C SER A 2 -11.72 -62.14 -32.52
N LEU A 3 -11.92 -60.83 -32.78
CA LEU A 3 -12.84 -59.87 -32.09
C LEU A 3 -12.30 -59.51 -30.70
N GLN A 4 -11.56 -58.40 -30.56
CA GLN A 4 -12.04 -57.06 -30.17
C GLN A 4 -12.74 -57.03 -28.81
N ASP A 5 -12.00 -56.57 -27.79
CA ASP A 5 -12.55 -55.95 -26.59
C ASP A 5 -11.84 -54.60 -26.37
N LYS A 6 -12.62 -53.52 -26.47
CA LYS A 6 -12.26 -52.16 -26.04
C LYS A 6 -12.66 -52.00 -24.57
N PRO A 7 -11.87 -51.30 -23.73
CA PRO A 7 -12.41 -50.70 -22.51
C PRO A 7 -12.93 -49.29 -22.80
N ILE A 8 -14.25 -49.18 -22.68
CA ILE A 8 -15.04 -48.19 -21.91
C ILE A 8 -14.47 -46.76 -21.76
N ASP A 9 -15.25 -45.80 -22.27
CA ASP A 9 -15.21 -44.34 -22.06
C ASP A 9 -15.03 -43.95 -20.59
N ASP A 10 -13.91 -43.30 -20.27
CA ASP A 10 -13.81 -42.38 -19.13
C ASP A 10 -14.41 -41.03 -19.54
N LYS A 11 -15.63 -40.77 -19.09
CA LYS A 11 -16.17 -39.40 -19.05
C LYS A 11 -15.32 -38.58 -18.06
N PRO A 12 -14.88 -37.35 -18.42
CA PRO A 12 -14.24 -36.49 -17.45
C PRO A 12 -15.26 -36.12 -16.35
N SER A 13 -14.92 -36.48 -15.12
CA SER A 13 -15.60 -36.02 -13.91
C SER A 13 -15.56 -34.49 -13.91
N ASN A 14 -16.74 -33.89 -14.04
CA ASN A 14 -16.95 -32.46 -13.95
C ASN A 14 -16.91 -32.06 -12.46
N GLU A 15 -15.75 -32.23 -11.82
CA GLU A 15 -15.47 -31.61 -10.53
C GLU A 15 -15.34 -30.12 -10.79
N ARG A 16 -16.38 -29.36 -10.42
CA ARG A 16 -16.30 -27.90 -10.31
C ARG A 16 -15.18 -27.61 -9.30
N ARG A 17 -13.99 -27.27 -9.80
CA ARG A 17 -12.90 -26.73 -8.98
C ARG A 17 -13.44 -25.45 -8.36
N GLU A 18 -13.48 -25.39 -7.04
CA GLU A 18 -13.78 -24.15 -6.32
C GLU A 18 -12.76 -23.08 -6.77
N PRO A 19 -13.21 -21.85 -7.07
CA PRO A 19 -12.30 -20.77 -7.41
C PRO A 19 -11.32 -20.52 -6.24
N PRO A 20 -10.05 -20.17 -6.53
CA PRO A 20 -9.07 -19.90 -5.49
C PRO A 20 -9.56 -18.81 -4.53
N ARG A 21 -9.37 -19.00 -3.22
CA ARG A 21 -9.74 -18.02 -2.20
C ARG A 21 -8.83 -16.78 -2.29
N ILE A 22 -9.39 -15.68 -2.79
CA ILE A 22 -8.71 -14.40 -3.06
C ILE A 22 -8.34 -13.65 -1.76
N ARG A 23 -7.21 -12.92 -1.76
CA ARG A 23 -6.56 -12.28 -0.58
C ARG A 23 -6.84 -10.78 -0.44
N ILE A 24 -7.63 -10.41 0.59
CA ILE A 24 -8.39 -9.16 0.76
C ILE A 24 -7.71 -8.04 1.61
N ASN A 25 -7.56 -6.80 1.11
CA ASN A 25 -6.89 -5.65 1.77
C ASN A 25 -7.77 -4.40 2.12
N ARG A 26 -8.12 -4.15 3.39
CA ARG A 26 -9.44 -3.57 3.78
C ARG A 26 -9.52 -2.14 4.34
N GLU A 27 -8.50 -1.29 4.20
CA GLU A 27 -8.35 -0.16 5.15
C GLU A 27 -8.45 1.28 4.58
N GLN A 28 -8.78 1.48 3.30
CA GLN A 28 -9.20 2.80 2.76
C GLN A 28 -10.71 2.88 2.47
N ILE A 29 -11.44 1.84 2.90
CA ILE A 29 -12.81 1.59 2.53
C ILE A 29 -13.67 1.52 3.79
N ALA A 30 -14.71 2.34 3.84
CA ALA A 30 -15.73 2.26 4.87
C ALA A 30 -16.88 1.40 4.37
N LEU A 31 -17.18 0.33 5.08
CA LEU A 31 -18.39 -0.44 4.84
C LEU A 31 -19.46 0.06 5.78
N ILE A 32 -20.61 0.41 5.25
CA ILE A 32 -21.77 0.85 6.02
C ILE A 32 -22.85 -0.22 5.90
N LEU A 33 -23.38 -0.67 7.03
CA LEU A 33 -24.62 -1.43 7.11
C LEU A 33 -25.69 -0.56 7.77
N LEU A 34 -26.75 -0.28 7.02
CA LEU A 34 -27.92 0.46 7.48
C LEU A 34 -29.10 -0.52 7.61
N HIS A 35 -29.49 -0.83 8.85
CA HIS A 35 -30.48 -1.85 9.14
C HIS A 35 -31.31 -1.51 10.40
N ARG A 36 -32.60 -1.86 10.41
CA ARG A 36 -33.53 -1.48 11.50
C ARG A 36 -33.16 -2.06 12.86
N GLN A 37 -32.50 -3.20 12.85
CA GLN A 37 -32.18 -3.99 14.04
C GLN A 37 -30.77 -3.76 14.57
N ILE A 38 -30.06 -2.71 14.14
CA ILE A 38 -28.79 -2.33 14.76
C ILE A 38 -29.13 -1.66 16.12
N ASN A 39 -28.85 -2.39 17.22
CA ASN A 39 -29.25 -2.14 18.62
C ASN A 39 -30.72 -2.48 19.00
N PRO A 40 -31.18 -3.75 18.91
CA PRO A 40 -32.45 -4.14 19.47
C PRO A 40 -32.22 -4.53 20.94
N SER A 41 -32.64 -3.68 21.86
CA SER A 41 -32.83 -4.05 23.26
C SER A 41 -34.05 -4.98 23.40
N GLN A 42 -33.98 -6.17 22.79
CA GLN A 42 -34.80 -7.36 23.08
C GLN A 42 -34.46 -8.50 22.12
N SER A 43 -34.22 -9.69 22.68
CA SER A 43 -34.16 -10.93 21.92
C SER A 43 -35.56 -11.26 21.40
N ILE A 44 -35.78 -11.09 20.11
CA ILE A 44 -36.90 -11.74 19.42
C ILE A 44 -36.27 -12.67 18.41
N ALA A 45 -36.55 -13.96 18.57
CA ALA A 45 -36.23 -14.99 17.60
C ALA A 45 -37.20 -14.83 16.43
N ASP A 46 -36.78 -14.12 15.38
CA ASP A 46 -37.47 -14.04 14.09
C ASP A 46 -36.46 -14.28 12.96
N ASP A 47 -36.96 -14.72 11.80
CA ASP A 47 -36.25 -15.00 10.53
C ASP A 47 -35.40 -13.83 9.96
N ASN A 48 -35.32 -12.69 10.67
CA ASN A 48 -34.66 -11.45 10.27
C ASN A 48 -33.36 -11.18 11.06
N ASP A 49 -32.64 -12.23 11.46
CA ASP A 49 -31.39 -12.09 12.21
C ASP A 49 -30.28 -11.50 11.33
N ILE A 50 -29.82 -10.29 11.66
CA ILE A 50 -28.71 -9.59 10.97
C ILE A 50 -27.34 -10.12 11.42
N ARG A 51 -27.25 -10.81 12.57
CA ARG A 51 -25.97 -11.27 13.14
C ARG A 51 -25.11 -12.10 12.16
N PRO A 52 -25.65 -12.97 11.29
CA PRO A 52 -24.87 -13.66 10.27
C PRO A 52 -24.23 -12.70 9.26
N ILE A 53 -24.98 -11.72 8.78
CA ILE A 53 -24.49 -10.70 7.83
C ILE A 53 -23.46 -9.83 8.51
N GLU A 54 -23.75 -9.28 9.70
CA GLU A 54 -22.79 -8.49 10.47
C GLU A 54 -21.51 -9.28 10.72
N LYS A 55 -21.60 -10.57 11.08
CA LYS A 55 -20.43 -11.43 11.28
C LYS A 55 -19.62 -11.60 10.00
N ILE A 56 -20.26 -11.79 8.85
CA ILE A 56 -19.59 -11.82 7.54
C ILE A 56 -18.91 -10.47 7.25
N LEU A 57 -19.61 -9.35 7.44
CA LEU A 57 -19.06 -8.02 7.17
C LEU A 57 -17.91 -7.65 8.11
N ARG A 58 -17.98 -8.02 9.39
CA ARG A 58 -16.87 -7.87 10.35
C ARG A 58 -15.69 -8.78 10.04
N GLN A 59 -15.95 -9.96 9.46
CA GLN A 59 -14.89 -10.78 8.88
C GLN A 59 -14.29 -10.17 7.62
N LEU A 60 -14.84 -9.06 7.09
CA LEU A 60 -14.44 -8.45 5.83
C LEU A 60 -13.87 -7.04 5.94
N THR A 61 -14.17 -6.28 6.99
CA THR A 61 -13.46 -5.03 7.28
C THR A 61 -13.62 -4.66 8.74
N ASP A 62 -12.57 -4.07 9.31
CA ASP A 62 -12.61 -3.47 10.65
C ASP A 62 -13.24 -2.07 10.63
N ASN A 63 -13.34 -1.46 9.45
CA ASN A 63 -13.99 -0.16 9.20
C ASN A 63 -15.47 -0.35 8.82
N LEU A 64 -16.17 -1.21 9.57
CA LEU A 64 -17.61 -1.44 9.45
C LEU A 64 -18.37 -0.48 10.36
N HIS A 65 -19.18 0.39 9.75
CA HIS A 65 -20.08 1.30 10.44
C HIS A 65 -21.51 0.79 10.38
N LEU A 66 -22.14 0.72 11.54
CA LEU A 66 -23.50 0.25 11.69
C LEU A 66 -24.40 1.45 12.02
N PHE A 67 -25.44 1.67 11.22
CA PHE A 67 -26.44 2.71 11.48
C PHE A 67 -27.85 2.12 11.52
N SER A 68 -28.68 2.66 12.39
CA SER A 68 -30.11 2.32 12.50
C SER A 68 -31.03 3.41 11.95
N ASN A 69 -30.48 4.50 11.41
CA ASN A 69 -31.25 5.59 10.82
C ASN A 69 -30.50 6.29 9.68
N ASN A 70 -31.27 6.93 8.81
CA ASN A 70 -30.78 7.58 7.60
C ASN A 70 -29.91 8.81 7.87
N ASN A 71 -30.22 9.58 8.90
CA ASN A 71 -29.55 10.86 9.16
C ASN A 71 -28.11 10.66 9.64
N ASP A 72 -27.88 9.68 10.51
CA ASP A 72 -26.54 9.37 11.01
C ASP A 72 -25.67 8.78 9.90
N CYS A 73 -26.25 7.90 9.07
CA CYS A 73 -25.60 7.34 7.89
C CYS A 73 -25.14 8.45 6.92
N LEU A 74 -26.03 9.38 6.57
CA LEU A 74 -25.69 10.53 5.71
C LEU A 74 -24.63 11.43 6.33
N SER A 75 -24.78 11.75 7.62
CA SER A 75 -23.86 12.65 8.33
C SER A 75 -22.45 12.08 8.39
N TYR A 76 -22.31 10.76 8.53
CA TYR A 76 -21.03 10.09 8.43
C TYR A 76 -20.49 10.15 7.00
N ALA A 77 -21.31 9.76 6.02
CA ALA A 77 -20.89 9.74 4.63
C ALA A 77 -20.38 11.12 4.15
N GLU A 78 -21.03 12.21 4.53
CA GLU A 78 -20.61 13.58 4.20
C GLU A 78 -19.28 14.01 4.82
N LYS A 79 -18.94 13.47 5.99
CA LYS A 79 -17.70 13.78 6.73
C LYS A 79 -16.52 12.93 6.27
N ALA A 80 -16.77 11.71 5.83
CA ALA A 80 -15.76 10.75 5.38
C ALA A 80 -15.28 11.05 3.95
N LYS A 81 -14.78 12.27 3.70
CA LYS A 81 -14.40 12.76 2.37
C LYS A 81 -13.17 12.05 1.77
N ASP A 82 -12.31 11.51 2.63
CA ASP A 82 -11.06 10.85 2.22
C ASP A 82 -11.20 9.32 2.13
N GLN A 83 -12.42 8.79 2.24
CA GLN A 83 -12.69 7.35 2.21
C GLN A 83 -13.59 6.99 1.03
N THR A 84 -13.42 5.77 0.52
CA THR A 84 -14.38 5.17 -0.40
C THR A 84 -15.42 4.39 0.41
N ILE A 85 -16.71 4.67 0.20
CA ILE A 85 -17.81 4.14 0.99
C ILE A 85 -18.63 3.14 0.18
N PHE A 86 -18.87 1.98 0.79
CA PHE A 86 -19.83 0.96 0.35
C PHE A 86 -20.99 0.92 1.31
N ILE A 87 -22.21 0.90 0.81
CA ILE A 87 -23.39 0.94 1.67
C ILE A 87 -24.28 -0.26 1.36
N ILE A 88 -24.58 -1.04 2.39
CA ILE A 88 -25.61 -2.07 2.39
C ILE A 88 -26.82 -1.48 3.12
N ILE A 89 -27.93 -1.35 2.42
CA ILE A 89 -29.15 -0.69 2.90
C ILE A 89 -30.27 -1.72 2.99
N ASP A 90 -30.89 -1.85 4.14
CA ASP A 90 -32.18 -2.54 4.29
C ASP A 90 -33.25 -1.83 3.44
N SER A 91 -33.99 -2.59 2.63
CA SER A 91 -34.97 -2.09 1.66
C SER A 91 -35.98 -1.11 2.25
N SER A 92 -36.24 -1.21 3.55
CA SER A 92 -37.16 -0.35 4.27
C SER A 92 -36.66 1.08 4.50
N TYR A 93 -35.37 1.35 4.26
CA TYR A 93 -34.76 2.68 4.25
C TYR A 93 -34.47 3.21 2.84
N ALA A 94 -34.64 2.39 1.81
CA ALA A 94 -34.28 2.69 0.42
C ALA A 94 -35.32 3.61 -0.28
N SER A 95 -35.61 4.78 0.30
CA SER A 95 -36.49 5.78 -0.32
C SER A 95 -35.77 6.54 -1.45
N ALA A 96 -36.53 7.02 -2.45
CA ALA A 96 -35.97 7.72 -3.61
C ALA A 96 -35.17 8.98 -3.24
N ASP A 97 -35.63 9.76 -2.24
CA ASP A 97 -34.91 10.93 -1.73
C ASP A 97 -33.57 10.55 -1.08
N PHE A 98 -33.58 9.49 -0.29
CA PHE A 98 -32.37 9.01 0.40
C PHE A 98 -31.35 8.45 -0.59
N LEU A 99 -31.78 7.57 -1.49
CA LEU A 99 -30.93 7.03 -2.56
C LEU A 99 -30.41 8.15 -3.47
N GLY A 100 -31.21 9.18 -3.76
CA GLY A 100 -30.80 10.36 -4.52
C GLY A 100 -29.62 11.08 -3.88
N LYS A 101 -29.69 11.37 -2.58
CA LYS A 101 -28.60 12.01 -1.84
C LYS A 101 -27.33 11.18 -1.88
N LEU A 102 -27.42 9.89 -1.54
CA LEU A 102 -26.27 8.99 -1.56
C LEU A 102 -25.65 8.86 -2.95
N HIS A 103 -26.48 8.80 -3.99
CA HIS A 103 -26.03 8.69 -5.37
C HIS A 103 -25.14 9.88 -5.79
N THR A 104 -25.48 11.10 -5.35
CA THR A 104 -24.71 12.31 -5.69
C THR A 104 -23.36 12.44 -4.95
N MET A 105 -23.13 11.68 -3.88
CA MET A 105 -21.90 11.79 -3.08
C MET A 105 -20.72 11.10 -3.77
N GLN A 106 -19.62 11.83 -4.00
CA GLN A 106 -18.45 11.28 -4.70
C GLN A 106 -17.77 10.13 -3.94
N GLN A 107 -17.75 10.22 -2.62
CA GLN A 107 -17.19 9.22 -1.72
C GLN A 107 -17.99 7.91 -1.69
N ILE A 108 -19.26 7.90 -2.11
CA ILE A 108 -20.05 6.68 -2.21
C ILE A 108 -19.77 6.01 -3.55
N ASN A 109 -19.18 4.82 -3.47
CA ASN A 109 -18.86 4.01 -4.64
C ASN A 109 -20.07 3.19 -5.09
N SER A 110 -20.65 2.41 -4.17
CA SER A 110 -21.78 1.56 -4.49
C SER A 110 -22.73 1.32 -3.33
N ILE A 111 -23.94 0.97 -3.72
CA ILE A 111 -25.09 0.76 -2.85
C ILE A 111 -25.68 -0.62 -3.18
N SER A 112 -25.80 -1.47 -2.17
CA SER A 112 -26.51 -2.75 -2.24
C SER A 112 -27.76 -2.67 -1.38
N ILE A 113 -28.91 -2.99 -1.96
CA ILE A 113 -30.19 -2.99 -1.24
C ILE A 113 -30.54 -4.42 -0.88
N PHE A 114 -30.79 -4.68 0.39
CA PHE A 114 -31.10 -5.99 0.92
C PHE A 114 -32.53 -6.04 1.47
N CYS A 115 -33.32 -7.04 1.04
CA CYS A 115 -34.75 -7.13 1.35
C CYS A 115 -35.09 -8.47 2.02
N GLN A 116 -35.04 -8.53 3.35
CA GLN A 116 -35.34 -9.77 4.09
C GLN A 116 -36.83 -10.12 4.17
N THR A 117 -37.72 -9.12 4.14
CA THR A 117 -39.16 -9.32 4.27
C THR A 117 -39.83 -9.58 2.92
N LYS A 118 -40.45 -10.75 2.77
CA LYS A 118 -41.25 -11.17 1.59
C LYS A 118 -42.40 -10.22 1.23
N ASP A 119 -42.83 -9.39 2.18
CA ASP A 119 -43.96 -8.46 2.04
C ASP A 119 -43.57 -7.00 1.77
N THR A 120 -42.27 -6.67 1.72
CA THR A 120 -41.82 -5.33 1.32
C THR A 120 -41.62 -5.30 -0.19
N PRO A 121 -42.36 -4.47 -0.94
CA PRO A 121 -42.12 -4.31 -2.37
C PRO A 121 -40.70 -3.80 -2.57
N LEU A 122 -39.91 -4.52 -3.37
CA LEU A 122 -38.65 -4.02 -3.88
C LEU A 122 -38.93 -2.68 -4.57
N PRO A 123 -38.19 -1.61 -4.25
CA PRO A 123 -38.39 -0.33 -4.92
C PRO A 123 -38.16 -0.54 -6.42
N VAL A 124 -39.14 -0.16 -7.25
CA VAL A 124 -39.01 -0.18 -8.71
C VAL A 124 -38.04 0.94 -9.08
N LEU A 125 -36.76 0.61 -9.07
CA LEU A 125 -35.67 1.52 -9.42
C LEU A 125 -35.29 1.25 -10.87
N SER A 126 -35.28 2.28 -11.70
CA SER A 126 -34.73 2.14 -13.04
C SER A 126 -33.19 2.15 -12.93
N ALA A 127 -32.52 1.21 -13.58
CA ALA A 127 -31.05 1.17 -13.64
C ALA A 127 -30.45 2.42 -14.30
N THR A 128 -31.27 3.17 -15.07
CA THR A 128 -30.89 4.43 -15.70
C THR A 128 -30.82 5.62 -14.75
N ASP A 129 -31.52 5.59 -13.61
CA ASP A 129 -31.58 6.73 -12.68
C ASP A 129 -30.54 6.64 -11.54
N TYR A 130 -29.95 5.46 -11.30
CA TYR A 130 -29.05 5.21 -10.16
C TYR A 130 -27.90 4.25 -10.50
N CYS A 131 -26.87 4.71 -11.21
CA CYS A 131 -25.75 3.85 -11.65
C CYS A 131 -24.87 3.27 -10.52
N LYS A 132 -25.04 3.77 -9.28
CA LYS A 132 -24.30 3.28 -8.09
C LYS A 132 -25.01 2.14 -7.36
N ILE A 133 -26.24 1.80 -7.75
CA ILE A 133 -26.96 0.67 -7.15
C ILE A 133 -26.49 -0.59 -7.87
N VAL A 134 -25.70 -1.40 -7.17
CA VAL A 134 -25.00 -2.56 -7.76
C VAL A 134 -25.81 -3.84 -7.60
N ASN A 135 -26.60 -3.94 -6.53
CA ASN A 135 -27.47 -5.09 -6.30
C ASN A 135 -28.73 -4.70 -5.53
N VAL A 136 -29.84 -5.38 -5.84
CA VAL A 136 -31.08 -5.37 -5.06
C VAL A 136 -31.49 -6.84 -4.90
N SER A 137 -31.36 -7.40 -3.69
CA SER A 137 -31.61 -8.83 -3.47
C SER A 137 -32.33 -9.12 -2.16
N ASP A 138 -33.15 -10.16 -2.19
CA ASP A 138 -33.85 -10.75 -1.04
C ASP A 138 -33.17 -12.03 -0.50
N GLU A 139 -32.28 -12.63 -1.28
CA GLU A 139 -31.51 -13.82 -0.91
C GLU A 139 -30.13 -13.48 -0.31
N GLN A 140 -29.76 -14.18 0.77
CA GLN A 140 -28.49 -14.03 1.47
C GLN A 140 -27.26 -14.35 0.58
N ASP A 141 -27.39 -15.28 -0.36
CA ASP A 141 -26.32 -15.68 -1.28
C ASP A 141 -25.95 -14.55 -2.27
N ASN A 142 -26.94 -13.75 -2.69
CA ASN A 142 -26.72 -12.59 -3.56
C ASN A 142 -26.08 -11.41 -2.80
N LEU A 143 -26.41 -11.27 -1.51
CA LEU A 143 -25.70 -10.34 -0.63
C LEU A 143 -24.25 -10.78 -0.42
N THR A 144 -24.02 -12.08 -0.20
CA THR A 144 -22.67 -12.68 -0.09
C THR A 144 -21.87 -12.40 -1.37
N SER A 145 -22.48 -12.58 -2.54
CA SER A 145 -21.86 -12.25 -3.84
C SER A 145 -21.54 -10.76 -4.00
N SER A 146 -22.39 -9.86 -3.47
CA SER A 146 -22.12 -8.42 -3.47
C SER A 146 -20.97 -8.05 -2.55
N VAL A 147 -20.89 -8.75 -1.43
CA VAL A 147 -19.87 -8.60 -0.40
C VAL A 147 -18.53 -9.20 -0.87
N GLU A 148 -18.56 -10.26 -1.67
CA GLU A 148 -17.43 -10.78 -2.46
C GLU A 148 -16.99 -9.78 -3.54
N HIS A 149 -17.92 -9.08 -4.21
CA HIS A 149 -17.59 -8.02 -5.14
C HIS A 149 -16.92 -6.81 -4.43
N ILE A 150 -17.35 -6.47 -3.22
CA ILE A 150 -16.70 -5.46 -2.35
C ILE A 150 -15.30 -5.94 -1.95
N THR A 151 -15.16 -7.22 -1.68
CA THR A 151 -13.91 -7.86 -1.34
C THR A 151 -12.91 -7.80 -2.51
N ASP A 152 -13.36 -8.13 -3.72
CA ASP A 152 -12.58 -7.99 -4.94
C ASP A 152 -12.25 -6.53 -5.22
N TYR A 153 -13.18 -5.61 -4.96
CA TYR A 153 -12.96 -4.17 -5.05
C TYR A 153 -11.83 -3.73 -4.10
N ILE A 154 -11.90 -4.15 -2.85
CA ILE A 154 -10.94 -3.84 -1.78
C ILE A 154 -9.50 -4.26 -2.17
N ASP A 155 -9.32 -5.39 -2.86
CA ASP A 155 -8.01 -5.85 -3.35
C ASP A 155 -7.47 -5.12 -4.56
N ASN A 156 -8.38 -4.60 -5.36
CA ASN A 156 -8.09 -4.06 -6.67
C ASN A 156 -7.91 -2.52 -6.67
N GLN A 157 -8.01 -1.86 -5.51
CA GLN A 157 -8.20 -0.40 -5.42
C GLN A 157 -7.02 0.47 -4.98
N SER A 158 -5.90 -0.06 -4.51
CA SER A 158 -4.75 0.81 -4.30
C SER A 158 -4.13 1.11 -5.67
N THR A 159 -3.95 2.38 -6.06
CA THR A 159 -3.04 2.78 -7.15
C THR A 159 -1.79 1.92 -7.08
N ILE A 160 -1.71 0.92 -7.96
CA ILE A 160 -0.74 -0.17 -7.81
C ILE A 160 0.66 0.38 -8.02
N PHE A 161 0.74 1.43 -8.84
CA PHE A 161 1.98 1.97 -9.37
C PHE A 161 2.18 3.45 -9.04
N THR A 162 3.43 3.82 -8.81
CA THR A 162 3.95 5.19 -8.87
C THR A 162 4.72 5.34 -10.17
N VAL A 163 4.51 6.43 -10.91
CA VAL A 163 5.20 6.71 -12.17
C VAL A 163 6.49 7.48 -11.91
N CYS A 164 7.52 7.20 -12.70
CA CYS A 164 8.75 7.96 -12.72
C CYS A 164 8.71 9.00 -13.85
N ASP A 165 8.56 10.28 -13.51
CA ASP A 165 8.71 11.41 -14.45
C ASP A 165 10.21 11.67 -14.69
N GLN A 166 10.77 11.06 -15.74
CA GLN A 166 12.20 11.19 -16.06
C GLN A 166 12.59 12.60 -16.53
N ASP A 167 11.63 13.38 -17.06
CA ASP A 167 11.89 14.71 -17.64
C ASP A 167 11.99 15.80 -16.56
N LYS A 168 11.28 15.66 -15.44
CA LYS A 168 11.41 16.57 -14.28
C LYS A 168 12.60 16.26 -13.35
N GLN A 169 13.15 15.04 -13.42
CA GLN A 169 14.24 14.59 -12.55
C GLN A 169 15.60 15.27 -12.81
N MET A 170 15.72 16.07 -13.86
CA MET A 170 16.92 16.86 -14.15
C MET A 170 17.14 18.05 -13.19
N SER A 171 16.17 18.36 -12.31
CA SER A 171 16.36 19.27 -11.17
C SER A 171 16.29 18.47 -9.87
N THR A 172 17.44 18.03 -9.35
CA THR A 172 17.55 17.43 -8.00
C THR A 172 17.18 18.39 -6.86
N ARG A 173 16.79 19.64 -7.19
CA ARG A 173 16.32 20.67 -6.24
C ARG A 173 14.80 20.67 -6.05
N ASP A 174 14.04 20.09 -6.98
CA ASP A 174 12.57 20.12 -6.99
C ASP A 174 12.03 18.70 -7.19
N VAL A 175 12.27 17.83 -6.20
CA VAL A 175 11.67 16.48 -6.20
C VAL A 175 10.19 16.63 -5.88
N ASP A 176 9.33 16.57 -6.90
CA ASP A 176 7.89 16.50 -6.68
C ASP A 176 7.51 15.22 -5.93
N GLN A 177 6.32 15.21 -5.34
CA GLN A 177 5.86 14.11 -4.49
C GLN A 177 5.91 12.76 -5.22
N GLU A 178 5.58 12.71 -6.52
CA GLU A 178 5.54 11.46 -7.28
C GLU A 178 6.95 10.91 -7.56
N SER A 179 7.88 11.77 -7.99
CA SER A 179 9.29 11.39 -8.20
C SER A 179 9.98 11.01 -6.89
N GLY A 180 9.67 11.72 -5.80
CA GLY A 180 10.18 11.41 -4.48
C GLY A 180 9.67 10.06 -3.97
N MET A 181 8.40 9.75 -4.20
CA MET A 181 7.83 8.46 -3.82
C MET A 181 8.43 7.29 -4.59
N PHE A 182 8.79 7.50 -5.86
CA PHE A 182 9.56 6.50 -6.60
C PHE A 182 10.91 6.22 -5.92
N ILE A 183 11.68 7.26 -5.56
CA ILE A 183 12.97 7.11 -4.88
C ILE A 183 12.78 6.48 -3.49
N PHE A 184 11.71 6.83 -2.78
CA PHE A 184 11.39 6.34 -1.44
C PHE A 184 11.32 4.81 -1.38
N PHE A 185 10.53 4.18 -2.26
CA PHE A 185 10.37 2.72 -2.26
C PHE A 185 11.65 1.97 -2.61
N GLN A 186 12.58 2.65 -3.30
CA GLN A 186 13.88 2.08 -3.63
C GLN A 186 14.91 2.25 -2.51
N LEU A 187 14.77 3.29 -1.67
CA LEU A 187 15.65 3.55 -0.52
C LEU A 187 15.19 2.85 0.76
N VAL A 188 13.89 2.63 0.94
CA VAL A 188 13.33 2.13 2.21
C VAL A 188 13.99 0.83 2.65
N LYS A 189 14.26 -0.10 1.72
CA LYS A 189 14.94 -1.38 2.02
C LYS A 189 16.37 -1.17 2.52
N LYS A 190 17.12 -0.22 1.93
CA LYS A 190 18.50 0.10 2.35
C LYS A 190 18.51 0.69 3.77
N VAL A 191 17.55 1.56 4.07
CA VAL A 191 17.42 2.22 5.37
C VAL A 191 17.00 1.23 6.45
N ILE A 192 15.96 0.42 6.21
CA ILE A 192 15.50 -0.64 7.11
C ILE A 192 16.66 -1.57 7.50
N LYS A 193 17.50 -1.95 6.53
CA LYS A 193 18.67 -2.79 6.81
C LYS A 193 19.68 -2.10 7.74
N LYS A 194 19.94 -0.79 7.57
CA LYS A 194 20.82 -0.02 8.48
C LYS A 194 20.20 0.17 9.88
N MET A 195 18.87 0.15 10.00
CA MET A 195 18.17 0.20 11.29
C MET A 195 18.25 -1.09 12.12
N LEU A 196 18.73 -2.18 11.53
CA LEU A 196 18.85 -3.51 12.16
C LEU A 196 20.32 -3.97 12.19
N PRO A 197 21.24 -3.22 12.82
CA PRO A 197 22.68 -3.48 12.72
C PRO A 197 23.16 -4.71 13.51
N ASN A 198 22.36 -5.20 14.46
CA ASN A 198 22.71 -6.31 15.34
C ASN A 198 21.46 -7.03 15.86
N GLU A 199 21.68 -8.19 16.50
CA GLU A 199 20.60 -9.05 17.01
C GLU A 199 19.71 -8.35 18.06
N ASP A 200 20.27 -7.45 18.87
CA ASP A 200 19.50 -6.68 19.85
C ASP A 200 18.51 -5.72 19.19
N ALA A 201 18.91 -5.04 18.11
CA ALA A 201 18.03 -4.17 17.33
C ALA A 201 16.91 -4.97 16.64
N VAL A 202 17.26 -6.15 16.11
CA VAL A 202 16.31 -7.12 15.53
C VAL A 202 15.29 -7.57 16.57
N ARG A 203 15.74 -7.99 17.75
CA ARG A 203 14.86 -8.43 18.84
C ARG A 203 13.91 -7.32 19.30
N LYS A 204 14.43 -6.12 19.56
CA LYS A 204 13.60 -4.95 19.94
C LYS A 204 12.57 -4.61 18.86
N SER A 205 12.96 -4.64 17.59
CA SER A 205 12.04 -4.38 16.48
C SER A 205 10.94 -5.44 16.38
N LYS A 206 11.26 -6.73 16.61
CA LYS A 206 10.24 -7.80 16.70
C LYS A 206 9.28 -7.53 17.86
N GLU A 207 9.78 -7.17 19.04
CA GLU A 207 8.95 -6.86 20.22
C GLU A 207 8.02 -5.66 19.97
N GLU A 208 8.53 -4.58 19.38
CA GLU A 208 7.75 -3.39 18.98
C GLU A 208 6.61 -3.77 18.02
N MET A 209 6.94 -4.51 16.95
CA MET A 209 5.96 -5.00 15.98
C MET A 209 4.87 -5.83 16.66
N ILE A 210 5.22 -6.80 17.50
CA ILE A 210 4.25 -7.68 18.16
C ILE A 210 3.34 -6.90 19.10
N ASN A 211 3.90 -5.96 19.86
CA ASN A 211 3.10 -5.10 20.74
C ASN A 211 2.13 -4.22 19.96
N LYS A 212 2.55 -3.68 18.81
CA LYS A 212 1.67 -2.93 17.91
C LYS A 212 0.57 -3.82 17.33
N CYS A 213 0.91 -5.01 16.82
CA CYS A 213 -0.08 -5.96 16.29
C CYS A 213 -1.12 -6.36 17.35
N ARG A 214 -0.70 -6.61 18.60
CA ARG A 214 -1.64 -6.90 19.71
C ARG A 214 -2.58 -5.74 19.99
N LEU A 215 -2.09 -4.50 19.88
CA LEU A 215 -2.88 -3.29 20.08
C LEU A 215 -3.91 -3.12 18.96
N ASP A 216 -3.52 -3.37 17.72
CA ASP A 216 -4.37 -3.19 16.54
C ASP A 216 -5.39 -4.34 16.38
N CYS A 217 -5.09 -5.53 16.90
CA CYS A 217 -5.96 -6.72 16.81
C CYS A 217 -6.71 -7.06 18.10
N LYS A 218 -6.89 -6.12 19.04
CA LYS A 218 -7.49 -6.39 20.37
C LYS A 218 -8.87 -7.06 20.32
N ASP A 219 -9.66 -6.76 19.29
CA ASP A 219 -11.03 -7.23 19.17
C ASP A 219 -11.17 -8.52 18.33
N SER A 220 -10.08 -9.02 17.74
CA SER A 220 -10.07 -10.23 16.90
C SER A 220 -9.37 -11.40 17.62
N THR A 221 -10.16 -12.33 18.17
CA THR A 221 -9.63 -13.54 18.84
C THR A 221 -8.73 -14.37 17.91
N LYS A 222 -9.11 -14.51 16.63
CA LYS A 222 -8.34 -15.24 15.61
C LYS A 222 -6.97 -14.59 15.37
N ASP A 223 -6.91 -13.26 15.30
CA ASP A 223 -5.65 -12.57 15.05
C ASP A 223 -4.75 -12.57 16.28
N LEU A 224 -5.32 -12.46 17.49
CA LEU A 224 -4.55 -12.61 18.73
C LEU A 224 -3.89 -13.99 18.86
N GLU A 225 -4.61 -15.06 18.54
CA GLU A 225 -4.04 -16.42 18.49
C GLU A 225 -2.91 -16.53 17.46
N ASN A 226 -3.12 -15.96 16.27
CA ASN A 226 -2.09 -15.94 15.22
C ASN A 226 -0.85 -15.14 15.65
N ILE A 227 -1.01 -14.03 16.38
CA ILE A 227 0.09 -13.21 16.91
C ILE A 227 0.88 -13.98 17.95
N ILE A 228 0.22 -14.64 18.90
CA ILE A 228 0.89 -15.48 19.92
C ILE A 228 1.69 -16.59 19.23
N ARG A 229 1.10 -17.24 18.22
CA ARG A 229 1.80 -18.28 17.47
C ARG A 229 3.01 -17.71 16.72
N PHE A 230 2.84 -16.57 16.05
CA PHE A 230 3.95 -15.91 15.35
C PHE A 230 5.09 -15.57 16.32
N GLU A 231 4.79 -14.99 17.48
CA GLU A 231 5.81 -14.61 18.46
C GLU A 231 6.68 -15.80 18.89
N ASN A 232 6.03 -16.95 19.16
CA ASN A 232 6.66 -18.15 19.70
C ASN A 232 7.34 -19.02 18.62
N GLU A 233 6.78 -19.10 17.42
CA GLU A 233 7.21 -20.09 16.41
C GLU A 233 7.96 -19.47 15.22
N TYR A 234 7.88 -18.15 15.01
CA TYR A 234 8.45 -17.50 13.83
C TYR A 234 9.97 -17.62 13.74
N THR A 235 10.45 -18.04 12.57
CA THR A 235 11.84 -17.96 12.14
C THR A 235 11.94 -17.23 10.78
N ALA A 236 13.08 -16.60 10.50
CA ALA A 236 13.27 -15.77 9.31
C ALA A 236 13.09 -16.55 7.98
N ASP A 237 13.41 -17.85 7.95
CA ASP A 237 13.22 -18.71 6.77
C ASP A 237 11.73 -18.99 6.46
N GLN A 238 10.84 -18.76 7.44
CA GLN A 238 9.39 -18.88 7.28
C GLN A 238 8.71 -17.57 6.86
N ALA A 239 9.47 -16.50 6.61
CA ALA A 239 8.90 -15.18 6.27
C ALA A 239 7.85 -15.29 5.16
N ILE A 240 8.16 -15.96 4.03
CA ILE A 240 7.20 -16.14 2.92
C ILE A 240 5.95 -16.93 3.35
N GLN A 241 6.07 -17.95 4.21
CA GLN A 241 4.91 -18.73 4.67
C GLN A 241 3.97 -17.88 5.52
N TRP A 242 4.52 -17.05 6.40
CA TRP A 242 3.72 -16.12 7.20
C TRP A 242 3.12 -14.99 6.35
N TYR A 243 3.84 -14.53 5.32
CA TYR A 243 3.36 -13.51 4.40
C TYR A 243 2.22 -14.04 3.53
N THR A 244 2.24 -15.33 3.20
CA THR A 244 1.23 -16.01 2.36
C THR A 244 0.06 -16.57 3.17
N LYS A 245 0.12 -16.53 4.50
CA LYS A 245 -0.97 -16.96 5.39
C LYS A 245 -2.08 -15.92 5.47
N ASP A 246 -3.33 -16.38 5.53
CA ASP A 246 -4.48 -15.55 5.94
C ASP A 246 -4.37 -15.20 7.43
N CYS A 247 -3.54 -14.20 7.73
CA CYS A 247 -3.31 -13.66 9.06
C CYS A 247 -2.94 -12.18 8.99
N PHE A 248 -2.73 -11.58 10.16
CA PHE A 248 -2.40 -10.16 10.33
C PHE A 248 -1.20 -9.69 9.50
N ILE A 249 -0.19 -10.54 9.27
CA ILE A 249 1.08 -10.17 8.61
C ILE A 249 0.87 -9.57 7.22
N TYR A 250 0.23 -10.32 6.31
CA TYR A 250 0.00 -9.84 4.94
C TYR A 250 -0.73 -8.49 4.91
N LYS A 251 -1.75 -8.36 5.77
CA LYS A 251 -2.60 -7.18 5.85
C LYS A 251 -1.81 -5.96 6.32
N LEU A 252 -1.15 -6.07 7.47
CA LEU A 252 -0.44 -4.95 8.09
C LEU A 252 0.77 -4.48 7.25
N ILE A 253 1.52 -5.43 6.68
CA ILE A 253 2.69 -5.10 5.85
C ILE A 253 2.27 -4.36 4.59
N ASN A 254 1.30 -4.90 3.85
CA ASN A 254 0.87 -4.24 2.62
C ASN A 254 0.08 -2.95 2.89
N LYS A 255 -0.61 -2.83 4.03
CA LYS A 255 -1.16 -1.54 4.47
C LYS A 255 -0.06 -0.51 4.63
N ALA A 256 0.94 -0.81 5.45
CA ALA A 256 2.04 0.12 5.74
C ALA A 256 2.74 0.60 4.47
N LEU A 257 2.95 -0.30 3.52
CA LEU A 257 3.56 0.01 2.22
C LEU A 257 2.63 0.87 1.35
N ARG A 258 1.33 0.59 1.31
CA ARG A 258 0.36 1.35 0.49
C ARG A 258 0.03 2.72 1.06
N THR A 259 -0.01 2.89 2.38
CA THR A 259 -0.31 4.17 3.04
C THR A 259 0.88 5.12 3.07
N GLU A 260 2.07 4.66 2.63
CA GLU A 260 3.30 5.45 2.60
C GLU A 260 3.59 6.07 3.98
N ASP A 261 3.21 5.33 5.03
CA ASP A 261 3.31 5.79 6.41
C ASP A 261 4.59 5.21 7.01
N ILE A 262 5.51 6.11 7.36
CA ILE A 262 6.84 5.75 7.86
C ILE A 262 6.75 5.12 9.24
N GLU A 263 5.75 5.48 10.06
CA GLU A 263 5.61 4.91 11.40
C GLU A 263 5.29 3.41 11.35
N PRO A 264 4.28 2.94 10.59
CA PRO A 264 4.07 1.52 10.32
C PRO A 264 5.28 0.83 9.67
N LEU A 265 5.93 1.46 8.67
CA LEU A 265 7.10 0.86 8.03
C LEU A 265 8.27 0.68 8.99
N TYR A 266 8.52 1.65 9.87
CA TYR A 266 9.47 1.53 10.96
C TYR A 266 9.04 0.41 11.91
N THR A 267 7.78 0.35 12.32
CA THR A 267 7.29 -0.67 13.24
C THR A 267 7.48 -2.08 12.68
N TYR A 268 7.20 -2.28 11.38
CA TYR A 268 7.30 -3.58 10.73
C TYR A 268 8.66 -3.86 10.06
N ARG A 269 9.66 -3.00 10.28
CA ARG A 269 11.00 -3.07 9.64
C ARG A 269 11.67 -4.43 9.80
N PHE A 270 11.52 -5.07 10.96
CA PHE A 270 11.99 -6.43 11.23
C PHE A 270 11.51 -7.42 10.18
N TYR A 271 10.19 -7.50 10.01
CA TYR A 271 9.58 -8.49 9.14
C TYR A 271 9.80 -8.16 7.66
N ILE A 272 9.77 -6.87 7.29
CA ILE A 272 10.09 -6.43 5.92
C ILE A 272 11.51 -6.88 5.54
N ASN A 273 12.48 -6.70 6.44
CA ASN A 273 13.86 -7.13 6.20
C ASN A 273 13.98 -8.65 5.98
N ASP A 274 13.34 -9.44 6.85
CA ASP A 274 13.34 -10.90 6.74
C ASP A 274 12.67 -11.38 5.45
N LEU A 275 11.53 -10.79 5.08
CA LEU A 275 10.81 -11.17 3.86
C LEU A 275 11.64 -10.87 2.61
N SER A 276 12.21 -9.67 2.47
CA SER A 276 13.12 -9.35 1.37
C SER A 276 14.35 -10.26 1.34
N ALA A 277 14.96 -10.57 2.49
CA ALA A 277 16.10 -11.49 2.56
C ALA A 277 15.71 -12.90 2.11
N CYS A 278 14.54 -13.39 2.51
CA CYS A 278 14.01 -14.68 2.07
C CYS A 278 13.78 -14.70 0.55
N LEU A 279 13.23 -13.63 -0.02
CA LEU A 279 13.06 -13.49 -1.48
C LEU A 279 14.39 -13.50 -2.23
N VAL A 280 15.44 -12.86 -1.70
CA VAL A 280 16.78 -12.89 -2.29
C VAL A 280 17.32 -14.33 -2.38
N GLU A 281 17.23 -15.11 -1.31
CA GLU A 281 17.69 -16.50 -1.32
C GLU A 281 16.89 -17.37 -2.29
N ARG A 282 15.57 -17.18 -2.37
CA ARG A 282 14.72 -17.89 -3.32
C ARG A 282 14.97 -17.48 -4.77
N CYS A 283 15.29 -16.21 -5.01
CA CYS A 283 15.64 -15.72 -6.33
C CYS A 283 16.89 -16.41 -6.88
N LYS A 284 17.90 -16.68 -6.03
CA LYS A 284 19.09 -17.47 -6.43
C LYS A 284 18.70 -18.84 -6.97
N LEU A 285 17.83 -19.55 -6.28
CA LEU A 285 17.33 -20.87 -6.70
C LEU A 285 16.53 -20.81 -8.01
N LEU A 286 15.79 -19.74 -8.24
CA LEU A 286 15.07 -19.54 -9.50
C LEU A 286 16.03 -19.32 -10.67
N ARG A 287 17.10 -18.54 -10.45
CA ARG A 287 18.13 -18.23 -11.46
C ARG A 287 18.92 -19.46 -11.90
N GLU A 288 19.05 -20.47 -11.06
CA GLU A 288 19.65 -21.76 -11.43
C GLU A 288 18.79 -22.54 -12.45
N LYS A 289 17.49 -22.26 -12.51
CA LYS A 289 16.53 -22.98 -13.36
C LYS A 289 16.22 -22.26 -14.66
N THR A 290 16.25 -20.93 -14.66
CA THR A 290 15.84 -20.14 -15.82
C THR A 290 16.52 -18.77 -15.87
N ALA A 291 16.86 -18.34 -17.09
CA ALA A 291 17.44 -17.03 -17.39
C ALA A 291 16.37 -15.97 -17.70
N LYS A 292 15.21 -16.38 -18.23
CA LYS A 292 14.14 -15.46 -18.65
C LYS A 292 12.79 -16.03 -18.30
N ILE A 293 11.89 -15.18 -17.83
CA ILE A 293 10.57 -15.59 -17.36
C ILE A 293 9.52 -14.59 -17.82
N THR A 294 8.30 -15.09 -17.96
CA THR A 294 7.10 -14.27 -18.17
C THR A 294 6.09 -14.64 -17.10
N VAL A 295 5.59 -13.65 -16.39
CA VAL A 295 4.60 -13.82 -15.32
C VAL A 295 3.44 -12.85 -15.53
N TYR A 296 2.30 -13.17 -14.93
CA TYR A 296 1.04 -12.50 -15.20
C TYR A 296 0.38 -12.00 -13.92
N ARG A 297 -0.31 -10.86 -13.99
CA ARG A 297 -1.18 -10.39 -12.91
C ARG A 297 -2.46 -9.82 -13.50
N GLY A 298 -3.61 -10.27 -13.00
CA GLY A 298 -4.88 -9.65 -13.32
C GLY A 298 -5.36 -8.72 -12.21
N ALA A 299 -6.08 -7.68 -12.60
CA ALA A 299 -6.76 -6.79 -11.68
C ALA A 299 -7.95 -6.10 -12.37
N LYS A 300 -8.85 -5.52 -11.57
CA LYS A 300 -9.84 -4.54 -12.04
C LYS A 300 -9.46 -3.15 -11.56
N ILE A 301 -9.07 -2.24 -12.45
CA ILE A 301 -8.62 -0.91 -12.03
C ILE A 301 -9.53 0.19 -12.57
N PHE A 302 -9.42 1.39 -12.00
CA PHE A 302 -10.15 2.55 -12.51
C PHE A 302 -9.77 2.86 -13.95
N LYS A 303 -10.74 3.30 -14.74
CA LYS A 303 -10.47 3.84 -16.08
C LYS A 303 -9.43 4.97 -16.04
N ALA A 304 -9.52 5.87 -15.07
CA ALA A 304 -8.52 6.94 -14.90
C ALA A 304 -7.09 6.40 -14.68
N GLU A 305 -6.95 5.23 -14.06
CA GLU A 305 -5.65 4.58 -13.90
C GLU A 305 -5.17 3.94 -15.21
N ILE A 306 -6.06 3.37 -16.00
CA ILE A 306 -5.75 2.92 -17.37
C ILE A 306 -5.26 4.10 -18.21
N ASP A 307 -5.99 5.21 -18.19
CA ASP A 307 -5.64 6.43 -18.93
C ASP A 307 -4.27 6.98 -18.46
N ARG A 308 -4.01 6.95 -17.14
CA ARG A 308 -2.71 7.34 -16.56
C ARG A 308 -1.59 6.42 -17.04
N LEU A 309 -1.80 5.11 -17.02
CA LEU A 309 -0.81 4.16 -17.53
C LEU A 309 -0.57 4.40 -19.03
N GLU A 310 -1.62 4.62 -19.83
CA GLU A 310 -1.49 4.87 -21.27
C GLU A 310 -0.67 6.13 -21.57
N GLN A 311 -0.91 7.22 -20.84
CA GLN A 311 -0.15 8.48 -20.94
C GLN A 311 1.34 8.30 -20.61
N ASN A 312 1.67 7.34 -19.76
CA ASN A 312 3.03 7.09 -19.28
C ASN A 312 3.71 5.90 -19.97
N LYS A 313 3.23 5.51 -21.16
CA LYS A 313 3.90 4.53 -22.00
C LYS A 313 5.36 4.91 -22.24
N GLY A 314 6.26 3.94 -22.13
CA GLY A 314 7.70 4.11 -22.27
C GLY A 314 8.42 4.50 -20.98
N HIS A 315 7.69 4.97 -19.95
CA HIS A 315 8.25 5.39 -18.67
C HIS A 315 8.40 4.21 -17.69
N LEU A 316 9.12 4.47 -16.60
CA LEU A 316 9.27 3.52 -15.49
C LEU A 316 8.12 3.68 -14.51
N ILE A 317 7.69 2.57 -13.94
CA ILE A 317 6.69 2.48 -12.87
C ILE A 317 7.22 1.58 -11.75
N SER A 318 6.87 1.88 -10.51
CA SER A 318 7.21 1.07 -9.33
C SER A 318 5.95 0.69 -8.57
N THR A 319 5.90 -0.50 -7.98
CA THR A 319 4.75 -0.93 -7.20
C THR A 319 4.78 -0.36 -5.78
N LYS A 320 3.61 -0.06 -5.21
CA LYS A 320 3.48 0.35 -3.80
C LYS A 320 3.47 -0.85 -2.85
N GLY A 321 4.54 -1.63 -2.87
CA GLY A 321 4.69 -2.84 -2.06
C GLY A 321 5.16 -4.06 -2.85
N TYR A 322 5.08 -5.23 -2.20
CA TYR A 322 5.44 -6.50 -2.83
C TYR A 322 4.44 -6.82 -3.93
N PHE A 323 4.94 -7.31 -5.07
CA PHE A 323 4.10 -7.50 -6.25
C PHE A 323 3.90 -8.97 -6.54
N SER A 324 2.69 -9.45 -6.25
CA SER A 324 2.29 -10.84 -6.47
C SER A 324 1.82 -11.04 -7.92
N THR A 325 2.31 -12.11 -8.53
CA THR A 325 2.05 -12.50 -9.92
C THR A 325 1.93 -14.02 -10.02
N SER A 326 1.54 -14.56 -11.17
CA SER A 326 1.40 -15.99 -11.40
C SER A 326 2.17 -16.42 -12.65
N TRP A 327 2.71 -17.64 -12.64
CA TRP A 327 3.17 -18.31 -13.86
C TRP A 327 2.04 -18.55 -14.86
N LYS A 328 0.80 -18.72 -14.38
CA LYS A 328 -0.36 -19.06 -15.20
C LYS A 328 -1.14 -17.83 -15.59
N ARG A 329 -1.18 -17.56 -16.90
CA ARG A 329 -2.07 -16.54 -17.47
C ARG A 329 -3.52 -16.73 -17.03
N ALA A 330 -4.02 -17.97 -17.06
CA ALA A 330 -5.41 -18.27 -16.66
C ALA A 330 -5.72 -17.88 -15.21
N VAL A 331 -4.77 -18.09 -14.28
CA VAL A 331 -4.93 -17.66 -12.88
C VAL A 331 -5.04 -16.14 -12.81
N ALA A 332 -4.18 -15.42 -13.52
CA ALA A 332 -4.24 -13.97 -13.60
C ALA A 332 -5.56 -13.48 -14.26
N GLU A 333 -6.06 -14.14 -15.30
CA GLU A 333 -7.34 -13.78 -15.93
C GLU A 333 -8.54 -13.94 -14.97
N ILE A 334 -8.51 -14.94 -14.08
CA ILE A 334 -9.48 -15.07 -12.98
C ILE A 334 -9.42 -13.84 -12.06
N PHE A 335 -8.23 -13.41 -11.64
CA PHE A 335 -8.07 -12.21 -10.80
C PHE A 335 -8.46 -10.90 -11.52
N ALA A 336 -8.35 -10.85 -12.85
CA ALA A 336 -8.88 -9.73 -13.65
C ALA A 336 -10.42 -9.77 -13.77
N GLY A 337 -11.07 -10.84 -13.32
CA GLY A 337 -12.51 -11.07 -13.43
C GLY A 337 -12.97 -11.22 -14.88
N VAL A 338 -12.15 -11.85 -15.72
CA VAL A 338 -12.45 -12.14 -17.13
C VAL A 338 -13.35 -13.37 -17.27
N GLU A 339 -13.32 -14.29 -16.30
CA GLU A 339 -14.17 -15.48 -16.27
C GLU A 339 -15.53 -15.19 -15.59
N GLY A 340 -16.62 -15.56 -16.27
CA GLY A 340 -18.00 -15.43 -15.78
C GLY A 340 -18.75 -14.21 -16.34
N ASN A 341 -20.09 -14.27 -16.34
CA ASN A 341 -20.97 -13.17 -16.78
C ASN A 341 -20.88 -11.90 -15.88
N ASN A 342 -19.90 -11.83 -14.99
CA ASN A 342 -19.58 -10.68 -14.13
C ASN A 342 -18.77 -9.61 -14.91
N ARG A 343 -19.23 -9.29 -16.12
CA ARG A 343 -18.83 -8.05 -16.80
C ARG A 343 -19.38 -6.91 -15.95
N SER A 344 -18.52 -6.30 -15.14
CA SER A 344 -18.92 -5.15 -14.33
C SER A 344 -19.52 -4.11 -15.26
N HIS A 345 -20.81 -3.81 -15.08
CA HIS A 345 -21.58 -2.90 -15.92
C HIS A 345 -21.31 -1.41 -15.60
N SER A 346 -20.26 -1.09 -14.82
CA SER A 346 -19.87 0.29 -14.59
C SER A 346 -18.71 0.70 -15.50
N ASP A 347 -18.89 1.78 -16.26
CA ASP A 347 -17.86 2.39 -17.11
C ASP A 347 -16.60 2.86 -16.33
N GLN A 348 -16.65 2.80 -15.00
CA GLN A 348 -15.61 3.29 -14.11
C GLN A 348 -14.48 2.28 -13.89
N TYR A 349 -14.75 0.97 -13.95
CA TYR A 349 -13.75 -0.09 -13.72
C TYR A 349 -13.52 -0.93 -14.95
N GLN A 350 -12.26 -1.25 -15.21
CA GLN A 350 -11.86 -2.01 -16.38
C GLN A 350 -10.90 -3.14 -15.97
N SER A 351 -11.18 -4.33 -16.49
CA SER A 351 -10.30 -5.49 -16.34
C SER A 351 -9.01 -5.26 -17.09
N ILE A 352 -7.89 -5.52 -16.43
CA ILE A 352 -6.55 -5.43 -16.98
C ILE A 352 -5.75 -6.68 -16.64
N LEU A 353 -4.97 -7.16 -17.62
CA LEU A 353 -3.99 -8.20 -17.48
C LEU A 353 -2.60 -7.59 -17.74
N PHE A 354 -1.74 -7.66 -16.72
CA PHE A 354 -0.34 -7.33 -16.82
C PHE A 354 0.44 -8.57 -17.25
N GLU A 355 1.23 -8.43 -18.31
CA GLU A 355 2.16 -9.44 -18.79
C GLU A 355 3.59 -8.90 -18.65
N ILE A 356 4.38 -9.59 -17.83
CA ILE A 356 5.63 -9.06 -17.29
C ILE A 356 6.78 -9.93 -17.76
N SER A 357 7.65 -9.36 -18.58
CA SER A 357 8.88 -10.01 -19.01
C SER A 357 10.04 -9.69 -18.06
N VAL A 358 10.77 -10.70 -17.61
CA VAL A 358 11.93 -10.53 -16.74
C VAL A 358 13.13 -11.26 -17.34
N ASP A 359 14.22 -10.52 -17.54
CA ASP A 359 15.51 -11.06 -17.98
C ASP A 359 16.44 -11.13 -16.76
N LEU A 360 16.44 -12.29 -16.09
CA LEU A 360 17.23 -12.53 -14.89
C LEU A 360 18.72 -12.51 -15.23
N GLU A 361 19.12 -13.04 -16.39
CA GLU A 361 20.52 -13.05 -16.82
C GLU A 361 21.06 -11.64 -17.03
N LYS A 362 20.28 -10.77 -17.70
CA LYS A 362 20.68 -9.38 -17.95
C LYS A 362 20.68 -8.52 -16.68
N TYR A 363 19.78 -8.79 -15.74
CA TYR A 363 19.55 -7.96 -14.56
C TYR A 363 19.67 -8.79 -13.26
N PRO A 364 20.90 -9.01 -12.75
CA PRO A 364 21.14 -9.77 -11.52
C PRO A 364 20.56 -9.08 -10.27
N GLU A 365 20.29 -7.78 -10.37
CA GLU A 365 19.74 -6.96 -9.30
C GLU A 365 18.27 -7.21 -9.00
N ILE A 366 17.50 -7.69 -9.99
CA ILE A 366 16.06 -7.90 -9.84
C ILE A 366 15.84 -9.08 -8.89
N VAL A 367 15.00 -8.86 -7.88
CA VAL A 367 14.67 -9.87 -6.87
C VAL A 367 13.22 -10.27 -7.03
N LEU A 368 13.01 -11.54 -7.36
CA LEU A 368 11.73 -12.20 -7.28
C LEU A 368 11.89 -13.68 -6.97
N ALA A 369 10.85 -14.26 -6.38
CA ALA A 369 10.85 -15.65 -5.96
C ALA A 369 9.64 -16.38 -6.53
N ASP A 370 9.89 -17.56 -7.10
CA ASP A 370 8.85 -18.58 -7.23
C ASP A 370 8.55 -19.14 -5.82
N ILE A 371 7.33 -18.91 -5.36
CA ILE A 371 6.87 -19.29 -4.03
C ILE A 371 5.76 -20.33 -4.07
N GLN A 372 5.48 -20.94 -5.23
CA GLN A 372 4.44 -21.96 -5.39
C GLN A 372 4.50 -23.06 -4.31
N ASN A 373 5.71 -23.52 -3.98
CA ASN A 373 5.90 -24.67 -3.08
C ASN A 373 5.86 -24.32 -1.59
N ILE A 374 5.82 -23.03 -1.25
CA ILE A 374 5.95 -22.52 0.13
C ILE A 374 4.75 -21.66 0.50
N SER A 375 4.13 -21.04 -0.50
CA SER A 375 2.84 -20.40 -0.36
C SER A 375 1.82 -21.42 0.12
N LEU A 376 0.90 -20.96 0.97
CA LEU A 376 -0.27 -21.74 1.37
C LEU A 376 -1.28 -21.91 0.21
N HIS A 377 -1.08 -21.18 -0.90
CA HIS A 377 -1.92 -21.17 -2.09
C HIS A 377 -1.17 -21.77 -3.30
N LYS A 378 -0.91 -23.08 -3.26
CA LYS A 378 -0.07 -23.75 -4.27
C LYS A 378 -0.63 -23.71 -5.69
N ASP A 379 -1.96 -23.59 -5.82
CA ASP A 379 -2.65 -23.60 -7.12
C ASP A 379 -2.46 -22.28 -7.91
N GLU A 380 -2.08 -21.20 -7.22
CA GLU A 380 -1.88 -19.88 -7.84
C GLU A 380 -0.55 -19.79 -8.60
N GLU A 381 0.38 -20.73 -8.39
CA GLU A 381 1.74 -20.71 -8.95
C GLU A 381 2.41 -19.34 -8.79
N GLU A 382 2.32 -18.82 -7.56
CA GLU A 382 2.65 -17.46 -7.23
C GLU A 382 4.16 -17.18 -7.39
N VAL A 383 4.46 -16.08 -8.06
CA VAL A 383 5.78 -15.46 -8.15
C VAL A 383 5.70 -14.07 -7.50
N LEU A 384 6.52 -13.85 -6.48
CA LEU A 384 6.49 -12.63 -5.67
C LEU A 384 7.73 -11.79 -5.94
N PHE A 385 7.54 -10.55 -6.38
CA PHE A 385 8.60 -9.56 -6.55
C PHE A 385 8.85 -8.79 -5.24
N ASP A 386 10.11 -8.41 -5.02
CA ASP A 386 10.54 -7.58 -3.89
C ASP A 386 10.13 -6.11 -4.07
N LEU A 387 10.12 -5.37 -2.95
CA LEU A 387 9.61 -3.98 -2.83
C LEU A 387 10.25 -2.95 -3.76
N ASP A 388 11.51 -3.18 -4.12
CA ASP A 388 12.31 -2.26 -4.95
C ASP A 388 12.25 -2.60 -6.45
N THR A 389 11.32 -3.46 -6.87
CA THR A 389 11.22 -3.81 -8.30
C THR A 389 10.58 -2.67 -9.10
N VAL A 390 11.27 -2.29 -10.17
CA VAL A 390 10.79 -1.29 -11.14
C VAL A 390 10.48 -1.97 -12.46
N PHE A 391 9.44 -1.49 -13.13
CA PHE A 391 8.98 -2.00 -14.42
C PHE A 391 9.00 -0.87 -15.44
N LYS A 392 9.43 -1.17 -16.67
CA LYS A 392 9.23 -0.30 -17.81
C LYS A 392 7.90 -0.64 -18.47
N LEU A 393 7.09 0.37 -18.69
CA LEU A 393 5.79 0.22 -19.33
C LEU A 393 5.94 0.21 -20.85
N GLU A 394 5.78 -0.94 -21.48
CA GLU A 394 6.05 -1.09 -22.91
C GLU A 394 4.84 -0.69 -23.77
N SER A 395 3.65 -1.18 -23.40
CA SER A 395 2.40 -0.83 -24.10
C SER A 395 1.18 -1.21 -23.31
N ILE A 396 0.07 -0.53 -23.58
CA ILE A 396 -1.26 -0.84 -23.06
C ILE A 396 -2.21 -0.85 -24.24
N THR A 397 -2.99 -1.92 -24.37
CA THR A 397 -3.90 -2.12 -25.51
C THR A 397 -5.18 -2.79 -25.05
N TYR A 398 -6.32 -2.36 -25.57
CA TYR A 398 -7.59 -3.02 -25.31
C TYR A 398 -7.77 -4.19 -26.28
N ASN A 399 -8.21 -5.34 -25.77
CA ASN A 399 -8.55 -6.49 -26.59
C ASN A 399 -10.08 -6.62 -26.67
N ASP A 400 -10.67 -6.21 -27.80
CA ASP A 400 -12.12 -6.27 -28.03
C ASP A 400 -12.68 -7.70 -27.95
N THR A 401 -11.88 -8.71 -28.32
CA THR A 401 -12.33 -10.11 -28.33
C THR A 401 -12.43 -10.67 -26.92
N LEU A 402 -11.44 -10.35 -26.08
CA LEU A 402 -11.36 -10.83 -24.70
C LEU A 402 -12.00 -9.86 -23.69
N SER A 403 -12.40 -8.66 -24.13
CA SER A 403 -13.02 -7.60 -23.33
C SER A 403 -12.17 -7.11 -22.15
N TYR A 404 -10.84 -7.09 -22.27
CA TYR A 404 -9.94 -6.58 -21.23
C TYR A 404 -8.71 -5.87 -21.79
N TRP A 405 -8.06 -5.03 -20.99
CA TRP A 405 -6.79 -4.38 -21.33
C TRP A 405 -5.61 -5.32 -21.11
N THR A 406 -4.70 -5.37 -22.06
CA THR A 406 -3.39 -6.00 -21.89
C THR A 406 -2.33 -4.92 -21.70
N CYS A 407 -1.60 -5.01 -20.60
CA CYS A 407 -0.47 -4.13 -20.29
C CYS A 407 0.82 -4.94 -20.31
N LEU A 408 1.69 -4.63 -21.28
CA LEU A 408 3.00 -5.25 -21.41
C LEU A 408 4.01 -4.42 -20.65
N MET A 409 4.81 -5.09 -19.81
CA MET A 409 5.89 -4.45 -19.07
C MET A 409 7.12 -5.33 -19.00
N SER A 410 8.28 -4.70 -18.79
CA SER A 410 9.54 -5.41 -18.57
C SER A 410 10.15 -4.99 -17.23
N ALA A 411 10.62 -5.94 -16.43
CA ALA A 411 11.31 -5.59 -15.19
C ALA A 411 12.67 -4.95 -15.52
N SER A 412 13.00 -3.86 -14.83
CA SER A 412 14.12 -2.98 -15.16
C SER A 412 15.00 -2.71 -13.94
N ASN A 413 16.30 -2.52 -14.18
CA ASN A 413 17.25 -2.08 -13.16
C ASN A 413 17.46 -0.55 -13.14
N GLU A 414 16.80 0.20 -14.04
CA GLU A 414 16.97 1.65 -14.15
C GLU A 414 16.59 2.41 -12.88
N GLY A 415 15.66 1.89 -12.08
CA GLY A 415 15.33 2.45 -10.76
C GLY A 415 16.54 2.59 -9.83
N ARG A 416 17.48 1.62 -9.88
CA ARG A 416 18.72 1.70 -9.09
C ARG A 416 19.66 2.79 -9.58
N ILE A 417 19.64 3.09 -10.87
CA ILE A 417 20.46 4.17 -11.46
C ILE A 417 19.95 5.51 -10.92
N ILE A 418 18.64 5.73 -10.96
CA ILE A 418 18.00 6.95 -10.43
C ILE A 418 18.33 7.13 -8.94
N VAL A 419 18.21 6.07 -8.16
CA VAL A 419 18.49 6.10 -6.72
C VAL A 419 19.97 6.35 -6.44
N ARG A 420 20.86 5.78 -7.24
CA ARG A 420 22.29 6.07 -7.13
C ARG A 420 22.56 7.55 -7.41
N GLN A 421 21.99 8.11 -8.47
CA GLN A 421 22.14 9.54 -8.79
C GLN A 421 21.63 10.44 -7.65
N TYR A 422 20.48 10.10 -7.05
CA TYR A 422 19.96 10.79 -5.88
C TYR A 422 20.91 10.72 -4.69
N LEU A 423 21.42 9.52 -4.37
CA LEU A 423 22.36 9.34 -3.27
C LEU A 423 23.69 10.04 -3.52
N ASP A 424 24.24 9.98 -4.74
CA ASP A 424 25.47 10.67 -5.13
C ASP A 424 25.30 12.20 -5.02
N PHE A 425 24.11 12.72 -5.32
CA PHE A 425 23.77 14.12 -5.12
C PHE A 425 23.72 14.47 -3.62
N LYS A 426 23.04 13.66 -2.80
CA LYS A 426 22.94 13.88 -1.35
C LYS A 426 24.28 13.72 -0.63
N GLU A 427 25.14 12.81 -1.07
CA GLU A 427 26.50 12.66 -0.56
C GLU A 427 27.32 13.94 -0.77
N LYS A 428 27.20 14.56 -1.94
CA LYS A 428 27.83 15.88 -2.20
C LYS A 428 27.23 17.01 -1.38
N GLU A 429 25.94 16.94 -1.02
CA GLU A 429 25.32 17.92 -0.13
C GLU A 429 25.77 17.75 1.32
N LEU A 430 25.92 16.51 1.77
CA LEU A 430 26.27 16.16 3.16
C LEU A 430 27.77 16.19 3.43
N ASP A 431 28.62 16.20 2.40
CA ASP A 431 30.10 16.30 2.50
C ASP A 431 30.70 15.22 3.43
N ASN A 432 30.01 14.08 3.53
CA ASN A 432 30.40 12.90 4.30
C ASN A 432 29.67 11.66 3.75
N SER A 433 30.38 10.52 3.73
CA SER A 433 30.12 9.35 2.87
C SER A 433 28.95 8.44 3.32
N ASP A 434 28.08 8.07 2.39
CA ASP A 434 27.04 7.01 2.49
C ASP A 434 26.04 7.10 3.67
N ASP A 435 25.63 8.30 4.11
CA ASP A 435 24.57 8.42 5.13
C ASP A 435 23.14 8.32 4.54
N ASN A 436 22.79 7.10 4.14
CA ASN A 436 21.47 6.77 3.60
C ASN A 436 20.33 7.05 4.59
N GLU A 437 20.58 7.02 5.92
CA GLU A 437 19.54 7.30 6.91
C GLU A 437 19.18 8.80 6.93
N VAL A 438 20.19 9.69 6.90
CA VAL A 438 19.96 11.14 6.80
C VAL A 438 19.40 11.51 5.42
N ALA A 439 19.94 10.94 4.34
CA ALA A 439 19.43 11.17 2.98
C ALA A 439 17.95 10.79 2.86
N PHE A 440 17.52 9.72 3.51
CA PHE A 440 16.11 9.32 3.54
C PHE A 440 15.24 10.33 4.30
N GLY A 441 15.68 10.81 5.47
CA GLY A 441 14.96 11.87 6.19
C GLY A 441 14.81 13.14 5.36
N ASN A 442 15.86 13.51 4.62
CA ASN A 442 15.84 14.63 3.68
C ASN A 442 14.87 14.39 2.51
N LEU A 443 14.81 13.17 1.96
CA LEU A 443 13.82 12.83 0.92
C LEU A 443 12.39 13.09 1.39
N LEU A 444 12.07 12.71 2.63
CA LEU A 444 10.75 12.97 3.21
C LEU A 444 10.45 14.47 3.33
N PHE A 445 11.46 15.25 3.69
CA PHE A 445 11.35 16.70 3.76
C PHE A 445 11.13 17.31 2.37
N ASP A 446 11.93 16.89 1.39
CA ASP A 446 11.88 17.36 -0.01
C ASP A 446 10.51 17.04 -0.65
N MET A 447 9.90 15.90 -0.30
CA MET A 447 8.53 15.55 -0.71
C MET A 447 7.41 16.36 -0.04
N GLY A 448 7.74 17.31 0.83
CA GLY A 448 6.76 18.09 1.60
C GLY A 448 6.15 17.34 2.78
N GLN A 449 6.62 16.13 3.09
CA GLN A 449 6.12 15.31 4.21
C GLN A 449 6.79 15.71 5.54
N TRP A 450 6.75 17.00 5.87
CA TRP A 450 7.55 17.59 6.96
C TRP A 450 7.26 16.97 8.34
N SER A 451 5.99 16.68 8.65
CA SER A 451 5.63 16.00 9.90
C SER A 451 6.24 14.60 9.98
N LYS A 452 6.20 13.83 8.89
CA LYS A 452 6.75 12.48 8.85
C LYS A 452 8.29 12.49 8.89
N SER A 453 8.90 13.44 8.18
CA SER A 453 10.35 13.67 8.21
C SER A 453 10.83 14.02 9.63
N ARG A 454 10.10 14.89 10.33
CA ARG A 454 10.39 15.24 11.73
C ARG A 454 10.36 14.01 12.63
N THR A 455 9.26 13.25 12.63
CA THR A 455 9.14 12.02 13.42
C THR A 455 10.28 11.05 13.12
N TYR A 456 10.63 10.89 11.84
CA TYR A 456 11.74 10.06 11.42
C TYR A 456 13.08 10.53 12.02
N PHE A 457 13.41 11.81 11.93
CA PHE A 457 14.64 12.36 12.50
C PHE A 457 14.67 12.31 14.03
N GLU A 458 13.55 12.56 14.70
CA GLU A 458 13.43 12.42 16.15
C GLU A 458 13.71 10.97 16.58
N ASN A 459 13.17 9.98 15.86
CA ASN A 459 13.46 8.56 16.09
C ASN A 459 14.93 8.20 15.78
N LEU A 460 15.53 8.81 14.76
CA LEU A 460 16.94 8.63 14.43
C LEU A 460 17.85 9.21 15.52
N ALA A 461 17.49 10.36 16.10
CA ALA A 461 18.21 11.02 17.20
C ALA A 461 18.28 10.16 18.48
N LEU A 462 17.30 9.27 18.71
CA LEU A 462 17.34 8.32 19.82
C LEU A 462 18.48 7.30 19.70
N ARG A 463 18.93 7.01 18.47
CA ARG A 463 19.98 6.03 18.16
C ARG A 463 21.33 6.69 17.91
N ARG A 464 21.32 7.88 17.28
CA ARG A 464 22.49 8.67 16.94
C ARG A 464 22.40 10.01 17.67
N THR A 465 22.78 9.99 18.94
CA THR A 465 22.84 11.20 19.75
C THR A 465 23.96 12.11 19.29
N ASN A 466 23.79 13.43 19.46
CA ASN A 466 24.81 14.44 19.14
C ASN A 466 25.24 14.51 17.67
N ASP A 467 24.34 14.20 16.74
CA ASP A 467 24.59 14.31 15.30
C ASP A 467 24.06 15.65 14.74
N PRO A 468 24.92 16.52 14.19
CA PRO A 468 24.51 17.82 13.69
C PRO A 468 23.58 17.74 12.47
N HIS A 469 23.73 16.72 11.60
CA HIS A 469 22.84 16.56 10.45
C HIS A 469 21.43 16.18 10.87
N ILE A 470 21.29 15.34 11.90
CA ILE A 470 19.98 14.98 12.45
C ILE A 470 19.31 16.20 13.08
N GLN A 471 20.04 16.97 13.90
CA GLN A 471 19.50 18.19 14.52
C GLN A 471 19.11 19.22 13.46
N PHE A 472 19.92 19.37 12.41
CA PHE A 472 19.59 20.23 11.27
C PHE A 472 18.32 19.77 10.55
N GLY A 473 18.15 18.46 10.36
CA GLY A 473 16.93 17.87 9.78
C GLY A 473 15.67 18.16 10.61
N ILE A 474 15.73 17.94 11.94
CA ILE A 474 14.63 18.26 12.87
C ILE A 474 14.29 19.76 12.80
N ALA A 475 15.30 20.62 12.86
CA ALA A 475 15.13 22.08 12.82
C ALA A 475 14.47 22.56 11.54
N SER A 476 14.88 22.00 10.40
CA SER A 476 14.32 22.29 9.08
C SER A 476 12.84 21.91 9.01
N CYS A 477 12.48 20.73 9.55
CA CYS A 477 11.09 20.31 9.65
C CYS A 477 10.26 21.23 10.56
N CYS A 478 10.76 21.57 11.75
CA CYS A 478 10.09 22.48 12.69
C CYS A 478 9.80 23.84 12.05
N ARG A 479 10.77 24.39 11.32
CA ARG A 479 10.61 25.66 10.61
C ARG A 479 9.56 25.58 9.51
N ALA A 480 9.58 24.52 8.70
CA ALA A 480 8.59 24.31 7.65
C ALA A 480 7.16 24.14 8.21
N LEU A 481 7.03 23.55 9.41
CA LEU A 481 5.77 23.43 10.14
C LEU A 481 5.35 24.73 10.88
N GLY A 482 6.18 25.78 10.85
CA GLY A 482 5.92 27.06 11.50
C GLY A 482 6.27 27.12 13.00
N ASP A 483 6.87 26.07 13.56
CA ASP A 483 7.37 26.07 14.94
C ASP A 483 8.76 26.71 15.01
N ILE A 484 8.79 28.03 14.87
CA ILE A 484 10.02 28.83 14.82
C ILE A 484 10.87 28.66 16.08
N LYS A 485 10.25 28.47 17.25
CA LYS A 485 10.99 28.32 18.51
C LYS A 485 11.75 27.00 18.57
N GLN A 486 11.08 25.89 18.20
CA GLN A 486 11.76 24.60 18.13
C GLN A 486 12.80 24.56 17.02
N ALA A 487 12.52 25.21 15.88
CA ALA A 487 13.51 25.35 14.82
C ALA A 487 14.79 26.03 15.31
N LEU A 488 14.69 27.18 15.99
CA LEU A 488 15.85 27.87 16.57
C LEU A 488 16.61 27.00 17.58
N PHE A 489 15.89 26.29 18.45
CA PHE A 489 16.49 25.40 19.43
C PHE A 489 17.35 24.32 18.76
N HIS A 490 16.77 23.60 17.79
CA HIS A 490 17.47 22.51 17.10
C HIS A 490 18.56 23.01 16.14
N PHE A 491 18.37 24.15 15.47
CA PHE A 491 19.44 24.74 14.66
C PHE A 491 20.63 25.18 15.52
N GLN A 492 20.37 25.73 16.71
CA GLN A 492 21.45 26.09 17.64
C GLN A 492 22.18 24.83 18.13
N GLN A 493 21.47 23.76 18.44
CA GLN A 493 22.11 22.48 18.77
C GLN A 493 22.96 21.94 17.62
N ALA A 494 22.45 21.97 16.38
CA ALA A 494 23.20 21.57 15.21
C ALA A 494 24.48 22.41 15.05
N TYR A 495 24.37 23.73 15.26
CA TYR A 495 25.50 24.65 15.22
C TYR A 495 26.55 24.28 16.28
N ASP A 496 26.15 24.20 17.55
CA ASP A 496 27.04 23.91 18.67
C ASP A 496 27.78 22.56 18.44
N LEU A 497 27.05 21.53 18.02
CA LEU A 497 27.62 20.22 17.68
C LEU A 497 28.62 20.32 16.53
N SER A 498 28.25 21.00 15.44
CA SER A 498 29.11 21.12 14.26
C SER A 498 30.41 21.87 14.56
N MET A 499 30.39 22.84 15.48
CA MET A 499 31.59 23.58 15.89
C MET A 499 32.53 22.76 16.75
N HIS A 500 32.03 21.77 17.49
CA HIS A 500 32.84 20.89 18.32
C HIS A 500 33.48 19.72 17.55
N ILE A 501 33.04 19.44 16.33
CA ILE A 501 33.57 18.36 15.49
C ILE A 501 34.72 18.92 14.63
N GLU A 502 35.96 18.44 14.89
CA GLU A 502 37.21 18.95 14.30
C GLU A 502 37.25 18.90 12.76
N HIS A 503 36.62 17.89 12.17
CA HIS A 503 36.60 17.66 10.71
C HIS A 503 35.20 17.76 10.11
N GLU A 504 34.31 18.52 10.76
CA GLU A 504 32.97 18.74 10.23
C GLU A 504 32.98 19.60 8.99
N SER A 505 32.04 19.31 8.08
CA SER A 505 31.93 20.02 6.81
C SER A 505 31.72 21.52 6.99
N LEU A 506 32.58 22.32 6.35
CA LEU A 506 32.39 23.77 6.25
C LEU A 506 31.08 24.11 5.54
N ARG A 507 30.66 23.26 4.59
CA ARG A 507 29.38 23.42 3.91
C ARG A 507 28.21 23.24 4.86
N LEU A 508 28.23 22.21 5.71
CA LEU A 508 27.19 22.01 6.74
C LEU A 508 27.13 23.22 7.69
N LYS A 509 28.30 23.67 8.18
CA LYS A 509 28.41 24.86 9.04
C LYS A 509 27.78 26.10 8.40
N GLY A 510 28.14 26.38 7.14
CA GLY A 510 27.55 27.48 6.36
C GLY A 510 26.04 27.32 6.15
N GLN A 511 25.55 26.11 5.93
CA GLN A 511 24.10 25.82 5.81
C GLN A 511 23.35 26.04 7.13
N ILE A 512 23.93 25.61 8.26
CA ILE A 512 23.35 25.83 9.59
C ILE A 512 23.26 27.34 9.87
N CYS A 513 24.35 28.09 9.70
CA CYS A 513 24.38 29.54 9.92
C CYS A 513 23.38 30.27 9.01
N TYR A 514 23.29 29.91 7.73
CA TYR A 514 22.33 30.49 6.81
C TYR A 514 20.87 30.21 7.23
N ASN A 515 20.58 29.02 7.73
CA ASN A 515 19.24 28.70 8.22
C ASN A 515 18.93 29.37 9.57
N LEU A 516 19.91 29.51 10.47
CA LEU A 516 19.79 30.32 11.68
C LEU A 516 19.48 31.79 11.35
N LEU A 517 20.19 32.39 10.40
CA LEU A 517 19.90 33.73 9.86
C LEU A 517 18.42 33.84 9.49
N ARG A 518 17.93 32.96 8.60
CA ARG A 518 16.54 33.04 8.11
C ARG A 518 15.52 32.81 9.23
N THR A 519 15.80 31.88 10.13
CA THR A 519 14.90 31.57 11.24
C THR A 519 14.84 32.72 12.25
N TYR A 520 15.96 33.39 12.53
CA TYR A 520 15.98 34.59 13.38
C TYR A 520 15.29 35.80 12.72
N GLN A 521 15.36 35.94 11.39
CA GLN A 521 14.55 36.93 10.66
C GLN A 521 13.06 36.67 10.84
N GLU A 522 12.63 35.42 10.69
CA GLU A 522 11.23 35.00 10.91
C GLU A 522 10.79 35.20 12.37
N TYR A 523 11.71 35.01 13.32
CA TYR A 523 11.48 35.28 14.74
C TYR A 523 11.46 36.78 15.11
N GLY A 524 12.11 37.63 14.31
CA GLY A 524 12.22 39.08 14.51
C GLY A 524 13.49 39.56 15.23
N ASP A 525 14.49 38.69 15.45
CA ASP A 525 15.80 39.06 16.02
C ASP A 525 16.81 39.35 14.90
N PHE A 526 16.73 40.55 14.34
CA PHE A 526 17.59 40.95 13.22
C PHE A 526 19.07 41.08 13.59
N SER A 527 19.39 41.26 14.88
CA SER A 527 20.78 41.36 15.36
C SER A 527 21.47 40.00 15.25
N LYS A 528 20.85 38.95 15.80
CA LYS A 528 21.35 37.58 15.66
C LYS A 528 21.32 37.10 14.21
N ALA A 529 20.28 37.48 13.47
CA ALA A 529 20.22 37.15 12.06
C ALA A 529 21.45 37.68 11.30
N ALA A 530 21.80 38.96 11.48
CA ALA A 530 22.96 39.55 10.83
C ALA A 530 24.26 38.83 11.21
N ALA A 531 24.46 38.52 12.50
CA ALA A 531 25.64 37.81 12.99
C ALA A 531 25.83 36.43 12.31
N PHE A 532 24.78 35.61 12.27
CA PHE A 532 24.84 34.32 11.58
C PHE A 532 24.94 34.45 10.06
N GLY A 533 24.47 35.56 9.49
CA GLY A 533 24.65 35.89 8.07
C GLY A 533 26.11 36.12 7.71
N ASP A 534 26.82 36.92 8.51
CA ASP A 534 28.25 37.18 8.34
C ASP A 534 29.07 35.89 8.51
N GLU A 535 28.74 35.08 9.51
CA GLU A 535 29.42 33.81 9.75
C GLU A 535 29.16 32.78 8.63
N ALA A 536 27.94 32.72 8.09
CA ALA A 536 27.64 31.88 6.94
C ALA A 536 28.49 32.29 5.72
N LEU A 537 28.69 33.59 5.48
CA LEU A 537 29.55 34.08 4.41
C LEU A 537 31.00 33.66 4.62
N ASP A 538 31.49 33.66 5.86
CA ASP A 538 32.86 33.23 6.17
C ASP A 538 33.07 31.74 5.91
N PHE A 539 32.07 30.88 6.14
CA PHE A 539 32.17 29.45 5.79
C PHE A 539 32.11 29.16 4.29
N TYR A 540 31.50 30.05 3.49
CA TYR A 540 31.42 29.89 2.03
C TYR A 540 32.59 30.55 1.26
N ARG A 541 33.46 31.29 1.95
CA ARG A 541 34.69 31.86 1.40
C ARG A 541 35.81 30.83 1.38
#